data_AF-A0A2S9Q4L6-F1
#
_entry.id   AF-A0A2S9Q4L6-F1
#
_cell.length_a   1.000
_cell.length_b   1.000
_cell.length_c   1.000
_cell.angle_alpha   90.00
_cell.angle_beta   90.00
_cell.angle_gamma   90.00
#
_symmetry.space_group_name_H-M   'P 1'
#
loop_
_entity.id
_entity.type
_entity.pdbx_description
1 polymer ?
#
loop_
_entity_poly.entity_id
_entity_poly.type
_entity_poly.pdbx_seq_one_letter_code
_entity_poly.pdbx_strand_id
1 'polypeptide(L)'
;MFSKILFAAALALAAGPALADAGHAHGEARAYGEPGDAKKPARTIAITMRETDGKMMFIPSKIEVRQGEQIKFVLRNNGEIDHEIVLATLAENLKHGAEMQKNPDMEHDDPNARRLSPKKTGEMIWKFTKVGEFDFSCLIPGHREAGMTGTIVVTAKTGAF
;
A
#
# COMPACT_ATOMS: atom_id res chain seq x y z
N MET A 1 27.25 58.24 -42.16
CA MET A 1 27.76 58.33 -40.78
C MET A 1 27.52 56.99 -40.08
N PHE A 2 28.58 56.40 -39.53
CA PHE A 2 28.59 55.11 -38.82
C PHE A 2 28.17 55.25 -37.35
N SER A 3 27.43 54.27 -36.82
CA SER A 3 27.39 53.80 -35.41
C SER A 3 26.01 53.18 -35.13
N LYS A 4 25.83 52.08 -34.40
CA LYS A 4 26.72 51.18 -33.66
C LYS A 4 25.86 49.93 -33.38
N ILE A 5 26.45 48.76 -33.56
CA ILE A 5 25.90 47.48 -33.13
C ILE A 5 25.94 47.43 -31.60
N LEU A 6 24.83 47.03 -30.96
CA LEU A 6 24.80 46.55 -29.59
C LEU A 6 24.11 45.18 -29.58
N PHE A 7 24.93 44.15 -29.36
CA PHE A 7 24.52 42.80 -29.03
C PHE A 7 23.95 42.79 -27.61
N ALA A 8 22.70 42.34 -27.44
CA ALA A 8 22.18 41.94 -26.15
C ALA A 8 21.79 40.45 -26.26
N ALA A 9 22.63 39.58 -25.72
CA ALA A 9 22.34 38.17 -25.55
C ALA A 9 21.37 38.01 -24.37
N ALA A 10 20.11 37.64 -24.66
CA ALA A 10 19.19 37.22 -23.63
C ALA A 10 19.42 35.72 -23.33
N LEU A 11 19.89 35.42 -22.11
CA LEU A 11 19.97 34.05 -21.59
C LEU A 11 18.55 33.48 -21.50
N ALA A 12 18.26 32.45 -22.30
CA ALA A 12 17.07 31.63 -22.11
C ALA A 12 17.28 30.74 -20.88
N LEU A 13 16.59 31.04 -19.78
CA LEU A 13 16.41 30.07 -18.69
C LEU A 13 15.43 29.01 -19.19
N ALA A 14 15.96 27.91 -19.71
CA ALA A 14 15.20 26.68 -19.89
C ALA A 14 14.90 26.11 -18.50
N ALA A 15 13.71 26.39 -17.97
CA ALA A 15 13.17 25.61 -16.87
C ALA A 15 12.87 24.20 -17.42
N GLY A 16 13.84 23.30 -17.27
CA GLY A 16 13.63 21.89 -17.53
C GLY A 16 12.53 21.37 -16.59
N PRO A 17 11.67 20.44 -17.05
CA PRO A 17 10.72 19.80 -16.14
C PRO A 17 11.52 19.09 -15.05
N ALA A 18 11.32 19.54 -13.80
CA ALA A 18 11.66 18.75 -12.64
C ALA A 18 10.75 17.51 -12.68
N LEU A 19 11.26 16.43 -13.25
CA LEU A 19 10.71 15.10 -13.07
C LEU A 19 10.92 14.76 -11.60
N ALA A 20 9.93 15.07 -10.77
CA ALA A 20 9.73 14.36 -9.53
C ALA A 20 9.48 12.90 -9.92
N ASP A 21 10.49 12.06 -9.70
CA ASP A 21 10.36 10.61 -9.73
C ASP A 21 9.49 10.20 -8.54
N ALA A 22 8.17 10.36 -8.68
CA ALA A 22 7.23 9.63 -7.88
C ALA A 22 7.49 8.17 -8.22
N GLY A 23 8.09 7.42 -7.28
CA GLY A 23 8.49 6.03 -7.46
C GLY A 23 7.32 5.16 -7.89
N HIS A 24 7.03 5.16 -9.19
CA HIS A 24 6.05 4.32 -9.81
C HIS A 24 6.74 2.99 -10.10
N ALA A 25 6.58 2.05 -9.17
CA ALA A 25 6.92 0.65 -9.39
C ALA A 25 6.03 0.08 -10.52
N HIS A 26 6.42 0.39 -11.76
CA HIS A 26 5.95 -0.26 -12.97
C HIS A 26 6.61 -1.64 -13.03
N GLY A 27 5.83 -2.69 -12.72
CA GLY A 27 6.13 -4.05 -13.17
C GLY A 27 7.21 -4.84 -12.41
N GLU A 28 7.86 -4.29 -11.39
CA GLU A 28 8.72 -5.09 -10.50
C GLU A 28 7.89 -6.11 -9.72
N ALA A 29 8.33 -7.37 -9.72
CA ALA A 29 7.65 -8.47 -9.03
C ALA A 29 7.76 -8.31 -7.51
N ARG A 30 6.81 -7.60 -6.90
CA ARG A 30 6.66 -7.40 -5.45
C ARG A 30 6.88 -8.71 -4.70
N ALA A 31 7.59 -8.63 -3.57
CA ALA A 31 7.90 -9.80 -2.76
C ALA A 31 6.63 -10.48 -2.22
N TYR A 32 5.58 -9.70 -1.99
CA TYR A 32 4.34 -10.09 -1.32
C TYR A 32 3.20 -10.44 -2.28
N GLY A 33 3.45 -10.57 -3.60
CA GLY A 33 2.45 -11.02 -4.57
C GLY A 33 2.09 -9.99 -5.64
N GLU A 34 0.92 -10.13 -6.23
CA GLU A 34 0.45 -9.31 -7.35
C GLU A 34 -1.06 -9.04 -7.23
N PRO A 35 -1.57 -7.98 -7.89
CA PRO A 35 -3.02 -7.77 -8.00
C PRO A 35 -3.71 -9.01 -8.57
N GLY A 36 -4.84 -9.39 -7.98
CA GLY A 36 -5.61 -10.53 -8.43
C GLY A 36 -6.49 -10.23 -9.65
N ASP A 37 -7.06 -11.29 -10.21
CA ASP A 37 -8.04 -11.26 -11.29
C ASP A 37 -9.44 -11.55 -10.74
N ALA A 38 -10.32 -10.56 -10.80
CA ALA A 38 -11.70 -10.64 -10.34
C ALA A 38 -12.55 -11.69 -11.06
N LYS A 39 -12.10 -12.17 -12.23
CA LYS A 39 -12.77 -13.23 -12.99
C LYS A 39 -12.36 -14.63 -12.56
N LYS A 40 -11.33 -14.77 -11.72
CA LYS A 40 -10.84 -16.05 -11.21
C LYS A 40 -11.38 -16.34 -9.81
N PRO A 41 -11.53 -17.63 -9.43
CA PRO A 41 -11.89 -17.98 -8.06
C PRO A 41 -10.93 -17.39 -7.03
N ALA A 42 -11.46 -16.98 -5.88
CA ALA A 42 -10.68 -16.46 -4.77
C ALA A 42 -11.28 -16.97 -3.45
N ARG A 43 -10.42 -17.26 -2.47
CA ARG A 43 -10.89 -17.46 -1.09
C ARG A 43 -11.19 -16.09 -0.49
N THR A 44 -12.38 -15.94 0.09
CA THR A 44 -12.74 -14.71 0.78
C THR A 44 -12.18 -14.69 2.19
N ILE A 45 -11.57 -13.58 2.58
CA ILE A 45 -11.18 -13.29 3.97
C ILE A 45 -11.80 -11.95 4.35
N ALA A 46 -12.65 -11.97 5.37
CA ALA A 46 -13.17 -10.75 5.96
C ALA A 46 -12.15 -10.18 6.96
N ILE A 47 -11.84 -8.88 6.85
CA ILE A 47 -11.02 -8.15 7.82
C ILE A 47 -11.85 -6.99 8.37
N THR A 48 -11.99 -6.95 9.70
CA THR A 48 -12.60 -5.84 10.42
C THR A 48 -11.51 -4.93 10.99
N MET A 49 -11.65 -3.63 10.76
CA MET A 49 -10.83 -2.57 11.37
C MET A 49 -11.62 -1.97 12.54
N ARG A 50 -10.98 -1.82 13.72
CA ARG A 50 -11.64 -1.33 14.94
C ARG A 50 -10.65 -0.67 15.89
N GLU A 51 -11.12 0.29 16.67
CA GLU A 51 -10.47 0.80 17.87
C GLU A 51 -11.08 0.19 19.15
N THR A 52 -10.24 -0.17 20.12
CA THR A 52 -10.67 -0.61 21.46
C THR A 52 -9.58 -0.28 22.48
N ASP A 53 -9.96 0.30 23.62
CA ASP A 53 -9.04 0.56 24.74
C ASP A 53 -7.73 1.29 24.35
N GLY A 54 -7.86 2.31 23.48
CA GLY A 54 -6.72 3.08 22.97
C GLY A 54 -5.84 2.35 21.95
N LYS A 55 -6.23 1.14 21.54
CA LYS A 55 -5.56 0.35 20.49
C LYS A 55 -6.35 0.41 19.21
N MET A 56 -5.64 0.23 18.11
CA MET A 56 -6.20 0.09 16.77
C MET A 56 -5.80 -1.29 16.23
N MET A 57 -6.72 -2.01 15.60
CA MET A 57 -6.47 -3.41 15.25
C MET A 57 -7.20 -3.88 14.00
N PHE A 58 -6.59 -4.84 13.33
CA PHE A 58 -7.23 -5.69 12.33
C PHE A 58 -7.72 -6.99 12.97
N ILE A 59 -8.90 -7.45 12.56
CA ILE A 59 -9.47 -8.73 12.98
C ILE A 59 -9.85 -9.52 11.72
N PRO A 60 -9.17 -10.65 11.41
CA PRO A 60 -8.01 -11.19 12.12
C PRO A 60 -6.72 -10.38 11.86
N SER A 61 -5.75 -10.45 12.78
CA SER A 61 -4.42 -9.87 12.61
C SER A 61 -3.38 -10.87 12.07
N LYS A 62 -3.73 -12.16 11.97
CA LYS A 62 -2.89 -13.19 11.34
C LYS A 62 -3.69 -13.91 10.27
N ILE A 63 -3.10 -14.06 9.09
CA ILE A 63 -3.72 -14.69 7.94
C ILE A 63 -2.76 -15.74 7.38
N GLU A 64 -3.25 -16.95 7.16
CA GLU A 64 -2.48 -18.03 6.54
C GLU A 64 -2.97 -18.25 5.10
N VAL A 65 -2.02 -18.36 4.19
CA VAL A 65 -2.24 -18.44 2.75
C VAL A 65 -1.28 -19.48 2.15
N ARG A 66 -1.66 -20.08 1.02
CA ARG A 66 -0.77 -20.94 0.24
C ARG A 66 -0.16 -20.17 -0.93
N GLN A 67 1.06 -20.52 -1.31
CA GLN A 67 1.67 -19.99 -2.52
C GLN A 67 0.78 -20.24 -3.74
N GLY A 68 0.57 -19.19 -4.53
CA GLY A 68 -0.30 -19.16 -5.71
C GLY A 68 -1.78 -18.89 -5.38
N GLU A 69 -2.17 -18.82 -4.11
CA GLU A 69 -3.55 -18.58 -3.71
C GLU A 69 -3.97 -17.12 -3.96
N GLN A 70 -5.18 -16.97 -4.49
CA GLN A 70 -5.84 -15.68 -4.63
C GLN A 70 -6.82 -15.46 -3.49
N ILE A 71 -6.68 -14.32 -2.82
CA ILE A 71 -7.53 -13.89 -1.72
C ILE A 71 -8.36 -12.69 -2.16
N LYS A 72 -9.66 -12.75 -1.90
CA LYS A 72 -10.54 -11.58 -1.91
C LYS A 72 -10.68 -11.08 -0.48
N PHE A 73 -10.00 -10.00 -0.15
CA PHE A 73 -10.18 -9.30 1.11
C PHE A 73 -11.47 -8.50 1.05
N VAL A 74 -12.38 -8.79 1.99
CA VAL A 74 -13.57 -7.97 2.23
C VAL A 74 -13.32 -7.19 3.51
N LEU A 75 -13.14 -5.90 3.35
CA LEU A 75 -12.70 -4.99 4.39
C LEU A 75 -13.92 -4.26 4.96
N ARG A 76 -13.97 -4.13 6.28
CA ARG A 76 -14.97 -3.33 6.98
C ARG A 76 -14.30 -2.45 8.01
N ASN A 77 -14.47 -1.13 7.89
CA ASN A 77 -14.16 -0.22 8.97
C ASN A 77 -15.35 -0.16 9.93
N ASN A 78 -15.23 -0.80 11.09
CA ASN A 78 -16.20 -0.71 12.17
C ASN A 78 -15.85 0.38 13.19
N GLY A 79 -14.72 1.04 13.00
CA GLY A 79 -14.24 2.11 13.84
C GLY A 79 -14.94 3.45 13.62
N GLU A 80 -14.44 4.46 14.32
CA GLU A 80 -14.95 5.84 14.28
C GLU A 80 -14.03 6.80 13.51
N ILE A 81 -12.85 6.34 13.11
CA ILE A 81 -11.90 7.13 12.29
C ILE A 81 -11.54 6.39 11.00
N ASP A 82 -10.91 7.09 10.05
CA ASP A 82 -10.37 6.50 8.84
C ASP A 82 -9.38 5.40 9.17
N HIS A 83 -9.43 4.31 8.42
CA HIS A 83 -8.42 3.26 8.46
C HIS A 83 -8.01 2.86 7.07
N GLU A 84 -6.84 2.26 6.97
CA GLU A 84 -6.38 1.65 5.74
C GLU A 84 -5.70 0.32 6.01
N ILE A 85 -5.56 -0.46 4.96
CA ILE A 85 -4.71 -1.64 4.92
C ILE A 85 -3.72 -1.46 3.75
N VAL A 86 -2.43 -1.64 4.02
CA VAL A 86 -1.36 -1.62 3.01
C VAL A 86 -0.59 -2.93 3.12
N LEU A 87 -0.67 -3.78 2.08
CA LEU A 87 0.11 -5.02 2.01
C LEU A 87 1.52 -4.73 1.52
N ALA A 88 2.54 -5.15 2.25
CA ALA A 88 3.93 -5.05 1.81
C ALA A 88 4.84 -6.04 2.57
N THR A 89 6.16 -5.97 2.37
CA THR A 89 7.09 -6.48 3.40
C THR A 89 7.08 -5.54 4.62
N LEU A 90 7.48 -6.06 5.78
CA LEU A 90 7.61 -5.22 6.99
C LEU A 90 8.55 -4.02 6.77
N ALA A 91 9.69 -4.26 6.10
CA ALA A 91 10.66 -3.19 5.83
C ALA A 91 10.06 -2.08 4.95
N GLU A 92 9.29 -2.43 3.92
CA GLU A 92 8.60 -1.48 3.07
C GLU A 92 7.54 -0.69 3.85
N ASN A 93 6.69 -1.34 4.65
CA ASN A 93 5.68 -0.64 5.44
C ASN A 93 6.28 0.28 6.51
N LEU A 94 7.41 -0.10 7.14
CA LEU A 94 8.11 0.77 8.09
C LEU A 94 8.72 2.00 7.40
N LYS A 95 9.34 1.82 6.22
CA LYS A 95 9.88 2.92 5.43
C LYS A 95 8.76 3.86 4.98
N HIS A 96 7.68 3.29 4.43
CA HIS A 96 6.54 4.05 3.93
C HIS A 96 5.82 4.81 5.06
N GLY A 97 5.63 4.18 6.22
CA GLY A 97 5.07 4.84 7.40
C GLY A 97 5.89 6.08 7.84
N ALA A 98 7.22 6.00 7.77
CA ALA A 98 8.08 7.16 8.08
C ALA A 98 7.98 8.28 7.03
N GLU A 99 7.67 7.95 5.77
CA GLU A 99 7.40 8.93 4.71
C GLU A 99 6.03 9.59 4.90
N MET A 100 5.02 8.82 5.33
CA MET A 100 3.68 9.32 5.67
C MET A 100 3.70 10.31 6.84
N GLN A 101 4.55 10.09 7.84
CA GLN A 101 4.73 11.06 8.93
C GLN A 101 5.24 12.43 8.46
N LYS A 102 5.97 12.48 7.33
CA LYS A 102 6.48 13.72 6.73
C LYS A 102 5.47 14.39 5.80
N ASN A 103 4.56 13.60 5.23
CA ASN A 103 3.56 14.04 4.26
C ASN A 103 2.16 13.48 4.64
N PRO A 104 1.55 13.99 5.72
CA PRO A 104 0.35 13.38 6.31
C PRO A 104 -0.90 13.41 5.42
N ASP A 105 -0.91 14.28 4.41
CA ASP A 105 -2.04 14.44 3.48
C ASP A 105 -1.96 13.50 2.27
N MET A 106 -0.92 12.65 2.15
CA MET A 106 -0.86 11.66 1.06
C MET A 106 -1.93 10.57 1.26
N GLU A 107 -2.61 10.20 0.18
CA GLU A 107 -3.57 9.10 0.18
C GLU A 107 -3.04 7.92 -0.62
N HIS A 108 -3.28 6.69 -0.14
CA HIS A 108 -2.96 5.48 -0.86
C HIS A 108 -4.14 5.02 -1.72
N ASP A 109 -3.95 5.00 -3.04
CA ASP A 109 -4.84 4.30 -3.98
C ASP A 109 -4.06 3.30 -4.85
N ASP A 110 -3.07 2.66 -4.24
CA ASP A 110 -2.31 1.59 -4.88
C ASP A 110 -3.08 0.27 -4.91
N PRO A 111 -2.78 -0.64 -5.85
CA PRO A 111 -3.44 -1.96 -5.93
C PRO A 111 -3.31 -2.83 -4.67
N ASN A 112 -2.27 -2.60 -3.86
CA ASN A 112 -2.01 -3.31 -2.60
C ASN A 112 -2.54 -2.55 -1.36
N ALA A 113 -3.30 -1.47 -1.55
CA ALA A 113 -3.81 -0.64 -0.49
C ALA A 113 -5.31 -0.35 -0.63
N ARG A 114 -6.00 -0.19 0.51
CA ARG A 114 -7.37 0.32 0.57
C ARG A 114 -7.58 1.16 1.81
N ARG A 115 -8.01 2.42 1.62
CA ARG A 115 -8.47 3.32 2.68
C ARG A 115 -9.99 3.33 2.79
N LEU A 116 -10.51 3.35 4.01
CA LEU A 116 -11.94 3.29 4.32
C LEU A 116 -12.29 4.30 5.40
N SER A 117 -13.25 5.18 5.07
CA SER A 117 -13.90 6.03 6.06
C SER A 117 -14.69 5.22 7.09
N PRO A 118 -15.06 5.81 8.24
CA PRO A 118 -15.84 5.15 9.27
C PRO A 118 -17.10 4.48 8.73
N LYS A 119 -17.38 3.27 9.23
CA LYS A 119 -18.55 2.45 8.87
C LYS A 119 -18.62 2.00 7.40
N LYS A 120 -17.58 2.25 6.60
CA LYS A 120 -17.54 1.84 5.18
C LYS A 120 -16.93 0.45 4.98
N THR A 121 -17.19 -0.09 3.81
CA THR A 121 -16.66 -1.37 3.32
C THR A 121 -15.84 -1.15 2.06
N GLY A 122 -14.87 -2.03 1.81
CA GLY A 122 -14.14 -2.07 0.56
C GLY A 122 -13.67 -3.49 0.24
N GLU A 123 -13.15 -3.66 -0.97
CA GLU A 123 -12.63 -4.94 -1.43
C GLU A 123 -11.25 -4.77 -2.07
N MET A 124 -10.42 -5.79 -1.92
CA MET A 124 -9.12 -5.92 -2.57
C MET A 124 -8.90 -7.38 -2.94
N ILE A 125 -8.45 -7.63 -4.17
CA ILE A 125 -8.13 -8.99 -4.63
C ILE A 125 -6.62 -9.06 -4.83
N TRP A 126 -5.98 -10.02 -4.17
CA TRP A 126 -4.54 -10.17 -4.18
C TRP A 126 -4.15 -11.63 -4.35
N LYS A 127 -3.11 -11.89 -5.15
CA LYS A 127 -2.57 -13.22 -5.36
C LYS A 127 -1.16 -13.31 -4.77
N PHE A 128 -0.97 -14.23 -3.85
CA PHE A 128 0.30 -14.42 -3.15
C PHE A 128 1.19 -15.38 -3.93
N THR A 129 2.28 -14.90 -4.52
CA THR A 129 3.11 -15.68 -5.47
C THR A 129 4.39 -16.25 -4.87
N LYS A 130 4.85 -15.71 -3.72
CA LYS A 130 6.08 -16.13 -3.04
C LYS A 130 5.77 -16.63 -1.63
N VAL A 131 6.49 -17.65 -1.17
CA VAL A 131 6.45 -18.10 0.23
C VAL A 131 7.15 -17.09 1.13
N GLY A 132 6.72 -16.99 2.37
CA GLY A 132 7.32 -16.08 3.34
C GLY A 132 6.31 -15.45 4.28
N GLU A 133 6.80 -14.52 5.09
CA GLU A 133 6.00 -13.70 5.97
C GLU A 133 5.95 -12.27 5.43
N PHE A 134 4.73 -11.73 5.35
CA PHE A 134 4.47 -10.38 4.84
C PHE A 134 3.63 -9.59 5.85
N ASP A 135 3.71 -8.27 5.74
CA ASP A 135 3.07 -7.34 6.66
C ASP A 135 1.82 -6.72 6.00
N PHE A 136 0.82 -6.43 6.82
CA PHE A 136 -0.19 -5.47 6.48
C PHE A 136 -0.40 -4.49 7.63
N SER A 137 -0.33 -3.20 7.32
CA SER A 137 -0.37 -2.14 8.32
C SER A 137 -1.35 -1.04 7.91
N CYS A 138 -1.86 -0.31 8.90
CA CYS A 138 -2.44 1.01 8.68
C CYS A 138 -1.32 2.04 8.81
N LEU A 139 -1.03 2.83 7.76
CA LEU A 139 0.08 3.78 7.74
C LEU A 139 -0.37 5.24 7.91
N ILE A 140 -1.66 5.45 8.23
CA ILE A 140 -2.13 6.73 8.76
C ILE A 140 -1.30 7.04 10.03
N PRO A 141 -0.73 8.25 10.14
CA PRO A 141 0.19 8.58 11.23
C PRO A 141 -0.37 8.21 12.62
N GLY A 142 0.38 7.38 13.37
CA GLY A 142 0.03 6.94 14.73
C GLY A 142 -0.77 5.64 14.81
N HIS A 143 -1.39 5.19 13.72
CA HIS A 143 -2.28 4.01 13.75
C HIS A 143 -1.49 2.71 13.93
N ARG A 144 -0.36 2.58 13.21
CA ARG A 144 0.55 1.44 13.35
C ARG A 144 1.12 1.36 14.76
N GLU A 145 1.55 2.48 15.30
CA GLU A 145 2.11 2.62 16.65
C GLU A 145 1.08 2.28 17.74
N ALA A 146 -0.21 2.56 17.47
CA ALA A 146 -1.34 2.13 18.29
C ALA A 146 -1.68 0.63 18.16
N GLY A 147 -0.91 -0.14 17.38
CA GLY A 147 -1.00 -1.59 17.26
C GLY A 147 -1.65 -2.11 15.97
N MET A 148 -1.95 -1.23 15.01
CA MET A 148 -2.71 -1.60 13.80
C MET A 148 -1.84 -2.25 12.73
N THR A 149 -1.41 -3.47 13.04
CA THR A 149 -0.55 -4.31 12.22
C THR A 149 -1.13 -5.72 12.14
N GLY A 150 -0.80 -6.42 11.08
CA GLY A 150 -1.03 -7.85 10.97
C GLY A 150 -0.05 -8.54 10.04
N THR A 151 -0.08 -9.86 10.09
CA THR A 151 0.88 -10.74 9.43
C THR A 151 0.17 -11.68 8.46
N ILE A 152 0.70 -11.79 7.25
CA ILE A 152 0.32 -12.83 6.29
C ILE A 152 1.46 -13.85 6.22
N VAL A 153 1.14 -15.11 6.50
CA VAL A 153 2.08 -16.24 6.37
C VAL A 153 1.71 -17.01 5.12
N VAL A 154 2.60 -17.00 4.12
CA VAL A 154 2.45 -17.74 2.87
C VAL A 154 3.30 -19.01 2.94
N THR A 155 2.61 -20.13 3.02
CA THR A 155 3.23 -21.47 3.02
C THR A 155 3.36 -22.02 1.61
N ALA A 156 4.31 -22.92 1.39
CA ALA A 156 4.42 -23.61 0.11
C ALA A 156 3.13 -24.35 -0.22
N LYS A 157 2.74 -24.34 -1.49
CA LYS A 157 1.65 -25.22 -1.95
C LYS A 157 2.15 -26.65 -1.78
N THR A 158 1.57 -27.40 -0.85
CA THR A 158 1.88 -28.83 -0.69
C THR A 158 1.56 -29.52 -2.02
N GLY A 159 2.58 -30.06 -2.68
CA GLY A 159 2.39 -30.87 -3.88
C GLY A 159 1.70 -32.17 -3.49
N ALA A 160 0.61 -32.50 -4.20
CA ALA A 160 0.19 -33.87 -4.35
C ALA A 160 1.37 -34.63 -4.98
N PHE A 161 1.83 -35.69 -4.31
CA PHE A 161 2.73 -36.68 -4.89
C PHE A 161 2.00 -37.47 -5.96
#